data_AF-A0A368FDT2-F1
#
_entry.id   AF-A0A368FDT2-F1
#
_cell.length_a   1.000
_cell.length_b   1.000
_cell.length_c   1.000
_cell.angle_alpha   90.00
_cell.angle_beta   90.00
_cell.angle_gamma   90.00
#
_symmetry.space_group_name_H-M   'P 1'
#
loop_
_entity.id
_entity.type
_entity.pdbx_description
1 polymer ?
#
loop_
_entity_poly.entity_id
_entity_poly.type
_entity_poly.pdbx_seq_one_letter_code
_entity_poly.pdbx_strand_id
1 'polypeptide(L)'
;MTRRPATTKKRSALNVATAKRCMYMTVIFQLLANMYFNKMVLPGMEYVEDFVDFLIDAELNDLPVLKRACERYLCGELNTKKDLLTSLLLDLLFISIVFQLPVMKSMTLSELSNRTEELSHPDKLMEDDEYK
;
A
#
# COMPACT_ATOMS: atom_id res chain seq x y z
N MET A 1 17.59 -58.54 -6.87
CA MET A 1 16.67 -57.74 -7.71
C MET A 1 16.16 -56.55 -6.90
N THR A 2 16.73 -55.38 -7.15
CA THR A 2 16.49 -54.12 -6.42
C THR A 2 15.31 -53.35 -7.03
N ARG A 3 14.23 -53.13 -6.26
CA ARG A 3 13.12 -52.24 -6.65
C ARG A 3 13.53 -50.78 -6.39
N ARG A 4 13.50 -49.95 -7.44
CA ARG A 4 13.78 -48.50 -7.39
C ARG A 4 12.65 -47.73 -6.67
N PRO A 5 12.93 -46.66 -5.91
CA PRO A 5 11.91 -45.75 -5.39
C PRO A 5 11.61 -44.67 -6.43
N ALA A 6 10.41 -44.67 -7.02
CA ALA A 6 10.02 -43.76 -8.12
C ALA A 6 8.89 -42.79 -7.76
N THR A 7 8.71 -42.40 -6.49
CA THR A 7 7.53 -41.63 -6.05
C THR A 7 7.82 -40.25 -5.44
N THR A 8 9.05 -39.94 -5.03
CA THR A 8 9.36 -38.68 -4.31
C THR A 8 9.59 -37.48 -5.24
N LYS A 9 10.15 -37.70 -6.44
CA LYS A 9 10.56 -36.61 -7.36
C LYS A 9 9.40 -35.99 -8.16
N LYS A 10 8.28 -36.71 -8.33
CA LYS A 10 7.09 -36.22 -9.04
C LYS A 10 6.21 -35.27 -8.20
N ARG A 11 6.17 -35.47 -6.87
CA ARG A 11 5.40 -34.60 -5.95
C ARG A 11 5.99 -33.20 -5.80
N SER A 12 7.31 -33.07 -5.77
CA SER A 12 7.99 -31.77 -5.71
C SER A 12 7.83 -30.96 -7.01
N ALA A 13 7.88 -31.61 -8.18
CA ALA A 13 7.66 -30.94 -9.46
C ALA A 13 6.20 -30.46 -9.64
N LEU A 14 5.22 -31.22 -9.16
CA LEU A 14 3.81 -30.82 -9.17
C LEU A 14 3.57 -29.61 -8.25
N ASN A 15 4.15 -29.59 -7.04
CA ASN A 15 4.04 -28.45 -6.13
C ASN A 15 4.71 -27.18 -6.70
N VAL A 16 5.84 -27.32 -7.40
CA VAL A 16 6.51 -26.20 -8.08
C VAL A 16 5.69 -25.69 -9.27
N ALA A 17 5.07 -26.56 -10.06
CA ALA A 17 4.21 -26.16 -11.18
C ALA A 17 2.92 -25.47 -10.69
N THR A 18 2.29 -25.98 -9.64
CA THR A 18 1.11 -25.36 -9.01
C THR A 18 1.47 -24.03 -8.33
N ALA A 19 2.63 -23.94 -7.66
CA ALA A 19 3.13 -22.69 -7.09
C ALA A 19 3.45 -21.65 -8.19
N LYS A 20 4.08 -22.07 -9.30
CA LYS A 20 4.30 -21.19 -10.46
C LYS A 20 2.98 -20.73 -11.07
N ARG A 21 2.00 -21.61 -11.24
CA ARG A 21 0.67 -21.26 -11.78
C ARG A 21 -0.08 -20.28 -10.87
N CYS A 22 -0.02 -20.50 -9.55
CA CYS A 22 -0.55 -19.59 -8.55
C CYS A 22 0.15 -18.23 -8.61
N MET A 23 1.49 -18.21 -8.70
CA MET A 23 2.29 -17.00 -8.85
C MET A 23 1.92 -16.20 -10.11
N TYR A 24 1.75 -16.85 -11.28
CA TYR A 24 1.33 -16.18 -12.51
C TYR A 24 -0.09 -15.60 -12.40
N MET A 25 -1.03 -16.33 -11.78
CA MET A 25 -2.38 -15.83 -11.51
C MET A 25 -2.36 -14.58 -10.62
N THR A 26 -1.57 -14.60 -9.53
CA THR A 26 -1.42 -13.46 -8.62
C THR A 26 -0.83 -12.24 -9.31
N VAL A 27 0.17 -12.42 -10.18
CA VAL A 27 0.78 -11.31 -10.95
C VAL A 27 -0.22 -10.70 -11.92
N ILE A 28 -1.03 -11.52 -12.60
CA ILE A 28 -2.07 -11.02 -13.52
C ILE A 28 -3.13 -10.24 -12.76
N PHE A 29 -3.62 -10.76 -11.63
CA PHE A 29 -4.59 -10.03 -10.79
C PHE A 29 -4.02 -8.71 -10.28
N GLN A 30 -2.75 -8.69 -9.88
CA GLN A 30 -2.12 -7.47 -9.41
C GLN A 30 -1.92 -6.44 -10.54
N LEU A 31 -1.61 -6.89 -11.76
CA LEU A 31 -1.53 -6.02 -12.93
C LEU A 31 -2.91 -5.45 -13.28
N LEU A 32 -3.95 -6.29 -13.30
CA LEU A 32 -5.33 -5.86 -13.56
C LEU A 32 -5.82 -4.87 -12.50
N ALA A 33 -5.58 -5.16 -11.23
CA ALA A 33 -5.88 -4.26 -10.12
C ALA A 33 -5.19 -2.90 -10.29
N ASN A 34 -3.91 -2.90 -10.68
CA ASN A 34 -3.16 -1.67 -10.91
C ASN A 34 -3.69 -0.89 -12.13
N MET A 35 -4.08 -1.57 -13.20
CA MET A 35 -4.69 -0.91 -14.36
C MET A 35 -6.07 -0.34 -14.02
N TYR A 36 -6.90 -1.09 -13.31
CA TYR A 36 -8.21 -0.63 -12.84
C TYR A 36 -8.08 0.60 -11.95
N PHE A 37 -7.21 0.54 -10.93
CA PHE A 37 -6.96 1.67 -10.05
C PHE A 37 -6.52 2.91 -10.85
N ASN A 38 -5.47 2.80 -11.67
CA ASN A 38 -4.91 3.97 -12.37
C ASN A 38 -5.80 4.53 -13.49
N LYS A 39 -6.66 3.71 -14.11
CA LYS A 39 -7.45 4.14 -15.28
C LYS A 39 -8.91 4.46 -14.96
N MET A 40 -9.48 3.83 -13.94
CA MET A 40 -10.89 3.99 -13.60
C MET A 40 -11.08 4.76 -12.30
N VAL A 41 -10.31 4.42 -11.26
CA VAL A 41 -10.49 4.98 -9.92
C VAL A 41 -9.78 6.31 -9.78
N LEU A 42 -8.48 6.33 -10.08
CA LEU A 42 -7.60 7.48 -9.89
C LEU A 42 -8.08 8.78 -10.55
N PRO A 43 -8.67 8.78 -11.77
CA PRO A 43 -9.17 10.02 -12.37
C PRO A 43 -10.30 10.72 -11.60
N GLY A 44 -10.99 10.01 -10.69
CA GLY A 44 -12.05 10.56 -9.85
C GLY A 44 -11.61 10.84 -8.41
N MET A 45 -10.31 10.77 -8.11
CA MET A 45 -9.76 10.97 -6.77
C MET A 45 -9.09 12.34 -6.71
N GLU A 46 -9.76 13.30 -6.08
CA GLU A 46 -9.29 14.69 -5.97
C GLU A 46 -8.76 15.01 -4.57
N TYR A 47 -9.35 14.39 -3.55
CA TYR A 47 -9.06 14.64 -2.14
C TYR A 47 -8.55 13.38 -1.43
N VAL A 48 -7.94 13.54 -0.25
CA VAL A 48 -7.40 12.42 0.53
C VAL A 48 -8.53 11.48 0.97
N GLU A 49 -9.69 12.06 1.26
CA GLU A 49 -10.93 11.41 1.65
C GLU A 49 -11.40 10.39 0.60
N ASP A 50 -11.24 10.69 -0.69
CA ASP A 50 -11.62 9.77 -1.76
C ASP A 50 -10.78 8.47 -1.69
N PHE A 51 -9.50 8.57 -1.34
CA PHE A 51 -8.64 7.40 -1.13
C PHE A 51 -9.07 6.60 0.10
N VAL A 52 -9.57 7.26 1.14
CA VAL A 52 -10.12 6.60 2.34
C VAL A 52 -11.37 5.83 1.98
N ASP A 53 -12.33 6.44 1.28
CA ASP A 53 -13.55 5.77 0.83
C ASP A 53 -13.24 4.53 -0.03
N PHE A 54 -12.29 4.67 -0.96
CA PHE A 54 -11.81 3.54 -1.76
C PHE A 54 -11.18 2.41 -0.92
N LEU A 55 -10.39 2.76 0.10
CA LEU A 55 -9.77 1.79 0.99
C LEU A 55 -10.80 1.08 1.88
N ILE A 56 -11.85 1.80 2.31
CA ILE A 56 -12.99 1.21 3.02
C ILE A 56 -13.69 0.19 2.13
N ASP A 57 -14.05 0.57 0.90
CA ASP A 57 -14.70 -0.33 -0.06
C ASP A 57 -13.84 -1.57 -0.36
N ALA A 58 -12.53 -1.38 -0.53
CA ALA A 58 -11.61 -2.47 -0.77
C ALA A 58 -11.46 -3.42 0.43
N GLU A 59 -11.55 -2.90 1.66
CA GLU A 59 -11.55 -3.70 2.90
C GLU A 59 -12.86 -4.48 3.04
N LEU A 60 -14.01 -3.82 2.84
CA LEU A 60 -15.34 -4.43 2.97
C LEU A 60 -15.57 -5.57 1.96
N ASN A 61 -14.94 -5.49 0.78
CA ASN A 61 -15.06 -6.49 -0.28
C ASN A 61 -13.91 -7.52 -0.30
N ASP A 62 -13.02 -7.53 0.70
CA ASP A 62 -11.86 -8.42 0.76
C ASP A 62 -10.96 -8.35 -0.50
N LEU A 63 -10.65 -7.12 -0.96
CA LEU A 63 -9.85 -6.86 -2.17
C LEU A 63 -8.43 -6.34 -1.82
N PRO A 64 -7.54 -7.17 -1.24
CA PRO A 64 -6.21 -6.73 -0.81
C PRO A 64 -5.31 -6.30 -1.97
N VAL A 65 -5.58 -6.77 -3.19
CA VAL A 65 -4.84 -6.35 -4.39
C VAL A 65 -5.10 -4.89 -4.77
N LEU A 66 -6.30 -4.37 -4.48
CA LEU A 66 -6.67 -2.97 -4.72
C LEU A 66 -6.07 -2.07 -3.64
N LYS A 67 -6.12 -2.48 -2.38
CA LYS A 67 -5.41 -1.79 -1.28
C LYS A 67 -3.93 -1.61 -1.58
N ARG A 68 -3.27 -2.68 -2.07
CA ARG A 68 -1.86 -2.63 -2.49
C ARG A 68 -1.62 -1.72 -3.70
N ALA A 69 -2.58 -1.59 -4.62
CA ALA A 69 -2.46 -0.68 -5.74
C ALA A 69 -2.53 0.78 -5.27
N CYS A 70 -3.49 1.10 -4.40
CA CYS A 70 -3.62 2.40 -3.75
C CYS A 70 -2.37 2.74 -2.93
N GLU A 71 -1.91 1.83 -2.06
CA GLU A 71 -0.69 2.01 -1.26
C GLU A 71 0.53 2.34 -2.13
N ARG A 72 0.72 1.62 -3.24
CA ARG A 72 1.85 1.89 -4.15
C ARG A 72 1.76 3.26 -4.79
N TYR A 73 0.57 3.70 -5.15
CA TYR A 73 0.36 5.03 -5.72
C TYR A 73 0.69 6.12 -4.69
N LEU A 74 0.11 6.03 -3.49
CA LEU A 74 0.36 6.98 -2.40
C LEU A 74 1.84 7.02 -2.01
N CYS A 75 2.52 5.87 -1.91
CA CYS A 75 3.97 5.83 -1.71
C CYS A 75 4.77 6.44 -2.88
N GLY A 76 4.27 6.33 -4.11
CA GLY A 76 4.86 6.99 -5.28
C GLY A 76 4.77 8.52 -5.16
N GLU A 77 3.61 9.03 -4.77
CA GLU A 77 3.39 10.46 -4.52
C GLU A 77 4.26 10.97 -3.37
N LEU A 78 4.31 10.25 -2.24
CA LEU A 78 5.19 10.55 -1.10
C LEU A 78 6.67 10.62 -1.48
N ASN A 79 7.15 9.72 -2.35
CA ASN A 79 8.54 9.77 -2.81
C ASN A 79 8.85 10.95 -3.76
N THR A 80 7.83 11.45 -4.47
CA THR A 80 8.01 12.47 -5.49
C THR A 80 7.82 13.89 -4.92
N LYS A 81 6.88 14.05 -3.98
CA LYS A 81 6.59 15.33 -3.31
C LYS A 81 7.30 15.39 -1.96
N LYS A 82 8.33 16.23 -1.85
CA LYS A 82 9.13 16.38 -0.62
C LYS A 82 8.61 17.45 0.34
N ASP A 83 7.97 18.49 -0.18
CA ASP A 83 7.29 19.52 0.64
C ASP A 83 5.84 19.12 0.90
N LEU A 84 5.66 18.06 1.66
CA LEU A 84 4.35 17.70 2.20
C LEU A 84 4.18 18.32 3.58
N LEU A 85 2.96 18.73 3.89
CA LEU A 85 2.62 19.26 5.20
C LEU A 85 2.69 18.18 6.27
N THR A 86 3.08 18.58 7.48
CA THR A 86 3.15 17.66 8.63
C THR A 86 1.76 17.14 9.01
N SER A 87 0.70 17.95 8.89
CA SER A 87 -0.71 17.52 9.04
C SER A 87 -1.08 16.40 8.05
N LEU A 88 -0.83 16.61 6.77
CA LEU A 88 -1.09 15.62 5.73
C LEU A 88 -0.30 14.32 5.97
N LEU A 89 0.96 14.41 6.39
CA LEU A 89 1.76 13.23 6.74
C LEU A 89 1.18 12.45 7.93
N LEU A 90 0.59 13.15 8.91
CA LEU A 90 -0.10 12.54 10.04
C LEU A 90 -1.41 11.85 9.59
N ASP A 91 -2.18 12.47 8.70
CA ASP A 91 -3.39 11.85 8.12
C ASP A 91 -3.05 10.60 7.33
N LEU A 92 -2.03 10.68 6.46
CA LEU A 92 -1.53 9.53 5.72
C LEU A 92 -0.98 8.43 6.66
N LEU A 93 -0.31 8.79 7.75
CA LEU A 93 0.10 7.84 8.78
C LEU A 93 -1.11 7.16 9.43
N PHE A 94 -2.15 7.92 9.80
CA PHE A 94 -3.37 7.38 10.39
C PHE A 94 -4.05 6.38 9.43
N ILE A 95 -4.25 6.77 8.18
CA ILE A 95 -4.80 5.90 7.11
C ILE A 95 -3.98 4.61 6.99
N SER A 96 -2.64 4.73 6.96
CA SER A 96 -1.77 3.56 6.83
C SER A 96 -1.88 2.57 8.00
N ILE A 97 -2.17 3.06 9.21
CA ILE A 97 -2.36 2.22 10.39
C ILE A 97 -3.74 1.54 10.34
N VAL A 98 -4.79 2.31 10.07
CA VAL A 98 -6.18 1.81 10.03
C VAL A 98 -6.35 0.74 8.96
N PHE A 99 -5.85 0.99 7.74
CA PHE A 99 -5.98 0.05 6.62
C PHE A 99 -4.82 -0.93 6.49
N GLN A 100 -3.92 -0.99 7.48
CA GLN A 100 -2.77 -1.91 7.47
C GLN A 100 -1.96 -1.83 6.17
N LEU A 101 -1.50 -0.63 5.83
CA LEU A 101 -0.64 -0.32 4.68
C LEU A 101 0.81 -0.20 5.16
N PRO A 102 1.57 -1.32 5.25
CA PRO A 102 2.85 -1.35 5.95
C PRO A 102 3.95 -0.52 5.28
N VAL A 103 3.97 -0.44 3.95
CA VAL A 103 4.98 0.32 3.21
C VAL A 103 4.74 1.80 3.41
N MET A 104 3.49 2.23 3.28
CA MET A 104 3.11 3.62 3.50
C MET A 104 3.39 4.04 4.94
N LYS A 105 3.02 3.20 5.93
CA LYS A 105 3.32 3.42 7.34
C LYS A 105 4.81 3.63 7.60
N SER A 106 5.67 2.79 7.02
CA SER A 106 7.11 2.93 7.22
C SER A 106 7.65 4.21 6.60
N MET A 107 7.12 4.61 5.44
CA MET A 107 7.56 5.79 4.71
C MET A 107 7.14 7.08 5.42
N THR A 108 5.88 7.17 5.84
CA THR A 108 5.39 8.34 6.59
C THR A 108 6.09 8.49 7.94
N LEU A 109 6.33 7.38 8.66
CA LEU A 109 7.10 7.42 9.91
C LEU A 109 8.55 7.88 9.69
N SER A 110 9.18 7.43 8.60
CA SER A 110 10.54 7.88 8.27
C SER A 110 10.57 9.38 8.01
N GLU A 111 9.59 9.91 7.29
CA GLU A 111 9.50 11.33 6.98
C GLU A 111 9.21 12.16 8.25
N LEU A 112 8.26 11.74 9.07
CA LEU A 112 7.93 12.38 10.33
C LEU A 112 9.07 12.32 11.36
N SER A 113 9.90 11.28 11.33
CA SER A 113 11.05 11.16 12.24
C SER A 113 12.07 12.28 12.05
N ASN A 114 12.18 12.81 10.83
CA ASN A 114 13.05 13.95 10.50
C ASN A 114 12.45 15.29 10.96
N ARG A 115 11.18 15.33 11.38
CA ARG A 115 10.41 16.53 11.76
C ARG A 115 9.97 16.50 13.22
N THR A 116 10.72 15.80 14.06
CA THR A 116 10.42 15.61 15.48
C THR A 116 10.35 16.92 16.27
N GLU A 117 11.06 17.97 15.83
CA GLU A 117 10.99 19.30 16.45
C GLU A 117 9.62 19.96 16.27
N GLU A 118 9.03 19.88 15.07
CA GLU A 118 7.68 20.39 14.77
C GLU A 118 6.62 19.67 15.63
N LEU A 119 6.74 18.35 15.74
CA LEU A 119 5.82 17.52 16.54
C LEU A 119 5.95 17.78 18.06
N SER A 120 7.11 18.24 18.51
CA SER A 120 7.37 18.53 19.93
C SER A 120 6.81 19.88 20.38
N HIS A 121 6.45 20.74 19.44
CA HIS A 121 5.92 22.08 19.69
C HIS A 121 4.64 22.34 18.89
N PRO A 122 3.56 21.59 19.18
CA PRO A 122 2.29 21.70 18.44
C PRO A 122 1.69 23.11 18.50
N ASP A 123 1.93 23.85 19.60
CA ASP A 123 1.46 25.22 19.75
C ASP A 123 2.04 26.16 18.69
N LYS A 124 3.32 25.98 18.31
CA LYS A 124 3.97 26.76 17.24
C LYS A 124 3.48 26.35 15.86
N LEU A 125 3.16 25.07 15.67
CA LEU A 125 2.59 24.58 14.42
C LEU A 125 1.20 25.19 14.16
N MET A 126 0.41 25.43 15.21
CA MET A 126 -0.90 26.10 15.10
C MET A 126 -0.80 27.62 14.91
N GLU A 127 0.38 28.22 15.03
CA GLU A 127 0.60 29.66 14.76
C GLU A 127 0.91 29.95 13.28
N ASP A 128 1.25 28.93 12.50
CA ASP A 128 1.47 29.04 11.06
C ASP A 128 0.18 29.47 10.34
N ASP A 129 0.32 30.39 9.38
CA ASP A 129 -0.81 31.01 8.66
C ASP A 129 -1.66 30.01 7.88
N GLU A 130 -1.19 28.78 7.72
CA GLU A 130 -1.90 27.68 7.09
C GLU A 130 -2.96 27.01 8.00
N TYR A 131 -2.90 27.25 9.32
CA TYR A 131 -3.83 26.72 10.32
C TYR A 131 -4.71 27.79 10.99
N LYS A 132 -4.60 29.05 10.56
CA LYS A 132 -5.48 30.17 10.99
C LYS A 132 -6.70 30.31 10.09
#